data_AF-A0A5N7ANL1-F1
#
_entry.id   AF-A0A5N7ANL1-F1
#
_cell.length_a   1.000
_cell.length_b   1.000
_cell.length_c   1.000
_cell.angle_alpha   90.00
_cell.angle_beta   90.00
_cell.angle_gamma   90.00
#
_symmetry.space_group_name_H-M   'P 1'
#
loop_
_entity.id
_entity.type
_entity.pdbx_description
1 polymer ?
#
loop_
_entity_poly.entity_id
_entity_poly.type
_entity_poly.pdbx_seq_one_letter_code
_entity_poly.pdbx_strand_id
1 'polypeptide(L)'
;MLSLLAALSLPLALVNAYANPSPCNGDCWAHDPGLWRRDDGTYFLFSTAGGIQVSSAKSLSGPWTRLGEALPGGSTVNHPGSTNLWAPDLHKQGDDYYMYYAVSTLGSQNSVIGVATSKTMEPGSWTDHGSTGLSSDGSQGYNTIDANWIKIGDQGLLTFGSYWQGLYQINMDSPLKAGSAPAANIAYNATAPHAIEAPYLFHYLDFYYLFFSSGRANGYETNFPPQGEEYRINVCRSSSGRGDFVDKNGVSCLESGGTTVLASHDNVYGPGGQGHSHDLTTTMADYEDTIEVDWGVATPDLTDDTSSEASTSLRSTVLEYEFRHGRRYHSTHAGNYHFPNDEVEQERLDMVHHIYYRLLHNRLFLAPIDLAGKRILDIGTGTGVWAIHLGDEYPAAEAIVGNDISPIQPRWVPPNVKFYIDDVERDWVEEGQKYDLIHCRYMAGSIKDWPRLIRQCFGNLKPGGYLELQESINTLYSEDDSLPPDCNTVKMMDALKEGCLRIGQTMDPAPHMHGWVEDAGFTIVDERKFKLPLGSWPKNKRLKECGSFNRVNFVEGVDAFTASILPDILGWRKEEVMVLNAAVRREVMANTMHALFDFLVIVAQKPM
;
A
#
# COMPACT_ATOMS: atom_id res chain seq x y z
N MET A 1 -3.00 -23.80 -57.12
CA MET A 1 -4.27 -23.62 -56.39
C MET A 1 -3.92 -23.09 -55.02
N LEU A 2 -4.13 -21.79 -54.81
CA LEU A 2 -4.03 -21.14 -53.50
C LEU A 2 -5.22 -21.57 -52.65
N SER A 3 -4.98 -21.99 -51.40
CA SER A 3 -6.01 -22.02 -50.36
C SER A 3 -5.63 -20.99 -49.30
N LEU A 4 -6.34 -19.86 -49.31
CA LEU A 4 -6.40 -18.91 -48.20
C LEU A 4 -7.13 -19.58 -47.03
N LEU A 5 -6.45 -19.76 -45.91
CA LEU A 5 -7.08 -19.89 -44.59
C LEU A 5 -7.08 -18.50 -43.97
N ALA A 6 -8.23 -17.83 -44.01
CA ALA A 6 -8.46 -16.61 -43.28
C ALA A 6 -8.61 -16.95 -41.80
N ALA A 7 -7.59 -16.64 -40.99
CA ALA A 7 -7.72 -16.62 -39.54
C ALA A 7 -8.59 -15.40 -39.18
N LEU A 8 -9.80 -15.65 -38.68
CA LEU A 8 -10.58 -14.62 -37.98
C LEU A 8 -9.85 -14.32 -36.66
N SER A 9 -9.11 -13.22 -36.62
CA SER A 9 -8.71 -12.58 -35.38
C SER A 9 -9.96 -11.92 -34.78
N LEU A 10 -10.61 -12.60 -33.82
CA LEU A 10 -11.53 -11.91 -32.91
C LEU A 10 -10.70 -11.01 -32.00
N PRO A 11 -11.01 -9.70 -31.88
CA PRO A 11 -10.42 -8.89 -30.83
C PRO A 11 -10.98 -9.39 -29.50
N LEU A 12 -10.15 -10.03 -28.68
CA LEU A 12 -10.48 -10.22 -27.27
C LEU A 12 -10.47 -8.83 -26.63
N ALA A 13 -11.64 -8.29 -26.35
CA ALA A 13 -11.79 -7.16 -25.47
C ALA A 13 -11.45 -7.63 -24.04
N LEU A 14 -10.40 -7.07 -23.45
CA LEU A 14 -10.12 -7.14 -22.02
C LEU A 14 -11.34 -6.59 -21.27
N VAL A 15 -12.10 -7.44 -20.58
CA VAL A 15 -13.10 -6.99 -19.62
C VAL A 15 -12.37 -6.85 -18.28
N ASN A 16 -11.90 -5.64 -17.96
CA ASN A 16 -11.48 -5.35 -16.59
C ASN A 16 -12.70 -5.51 -15.69
N ALA A 17 -12.72 -6.55 -14.86
CA ALA A 17 -13.78 -6.74 -13.88
C ALA A 17 -13.61 -5.71 -12.76
N TYR A 18 -14.62 -4.88 -12.56
CA TYR A 18 -14.67 -3.94 -11.45
C TYR A 18 -15.01 -4.66 -10.14
N ALA A 19 -14.58 -4.09 -9.00
CA ALA A 19 -14.81 -4.68 -7.70
C ALA A 19 -16.27 -4.47 -7.23
N ASN A 20 -16.93 -5.57 -6.86
CA ASN A 20 -18.26 -5.53 -6.26
C ASN A 20 -18.22 -4.94 -4.83
N PRO A 21 -19.30 -4.26 -4.39
CA PRO A 21 -19.38 -3.68 -3.05
C PRO A 21 -19.32 -4.77 -1.98
N SER A 22 -18.68 -4.46 -0.84
CA SER A 22 -18.71 -5.34 0.33
C SER A 22 -20.10 -5.37 0.98
N PRO A 23 -20.42 -6.39 1.80
CA PRO A 23 -21.70 -6.46 2.49
C PRO A 23 -22.01 -5.21 3.30
N CYS A 24 -23.27 -4.81 3.32
CA CYS A 24 -23.77 -3.57 3.92
C CYS A 24 -25.06 -3.90 4.67
N ASN A 25 -24.97 -3.99 6.00
CA ASN A 25 -26.11 -4.37 6.86
C ASN A 25 -26.57 -3.18 7.71
N GLY A 26 -27.88 -3.08 7.97
CA GLY A 26 -28.45 -1.97 8.76
C GLY A 26 -28.66 -0.70 7.92
N ASP A 27 -28.64 0.47 8.57
CA ASP A 27 -28.85 1.77 7.92
C ASP A 27 -27.54 2.30 7.29
N CYS A 28 -27.14 1.62 6.22
CA CYS A 28 -25.90 1.88 5.50
C CYS A 28 -26.11 2.57 4.15
N TRP A 29 -27.35 3.02 3.88
CA TRP A 29 -27.65 3.87 2.74
C TRP A 29 -26.98 5.22 2.93
N ALA A 30 -26.26 5.68 1.90
CA ALA A 30 -25.64 6.99 1.88
C ALA A 30 -25.59 7.55 0.46
N HIS A 31 -25.65 8.87 0.38
CA HIS A 31 -25.40 9.68 -0.80
C HIS A 31 -24.29 10.68 -0.42
N ASP A 32 -23.25 10.76 -1.25
CA ASP A 32 -21.98 11.46 -0.97
C ASP A 32 -21.40 11.15 0.44
N PRO A 33 -20.98 9.89 0.70
CA PRO A 33 -20.57 9.48 2.03
C PRO A 33 -19.25 10.11 2.51
N GLY A 34 -19.28 10.69 3.70
CA GLY A 34 -18.10 10.97 4.53
C GLY A 34 -17.92 9.89 5.59
N LEU A 35 -16.76 9.26 5.67
CA LEU A 35 -16.52 8.12 6.59
C LEU A 35 -15.32 8.40 7.49
N TRP A 36 -15.48 8.19 8.80
CA TRP A 36 -14.39 8.33 9.77
C TRP A 36 -14.42 7.22 10.83
N ARG A 37 -13.25 6.70 11.23
CA ARG A 37 -13.10 5.77 12.35
C ARG A 37 -12.58 6.52 13.57
N ARG A 38 -13.35 6.53 14.66
CA ARG A 38 -12.94 7.11 15.94
C ARG A 38 -11.89 6.22 16.60
N ASP A 39 -11.07 6.82 17.46
CA ASP A 39 -9.98 6.13 18.18
C ASP A 39 -10.47 4.91 19.00
N ASP A 40 -11.75 4.88 19.40
CA ASP A 40 -12.40 3.74 20.08
C ASP A 40 -12.84 2.61 19.15
N GLY A 41 -12.46 2.69 17.86
CA GLY A 41 -12.77 1.72 16.83
C GLY A 41 -14.15 1.87 16.18
N THR A 42 -14.99 2.81 16.63
CA THR A 42 -16.33 3.04 16.05
C THR A 42 -16.23 3.76 14.71
N TYR A 43 -16.90 3.23 13.69
CA TYR A 43 -17.06 3.91 12.40
C TYR A 43 -18.27 4.84 12.46
N PHE A 44 -18.10 6.04 11.90
CA PHE A 44 -19.15 7.02 11.68
C PHE A 44 -19.27 7.30 10.18
N LEU A 45 -20.50 7.21 9.68
CA LEU A 45 -20.88 7.49 8.30
C LEU A 45 -21.75 8.76 8.29
N PHE A 46 -21.31 9.74 7.51
CA PHE A 46 -21.95 11.01 7.26
C PHE A 46 -22.47 11.01 5.83
N SER A 47 -23.66 11.55 5.58
CA SER A 47 -24.27 11.50 4.25
C SER A 47 -25.07 12.76 3.95
N THR A 48 -25.11 13.14 2.67
CA THR A 48 -26.04 14.13 2.12
C THR A 48 -27.47 13.78 2.52
N ALA A 49 -28.10 14.64 3.33
CA ALA A 49 -29.52 14.70 3.66
C ALA A 49 -29.72 15.64 4.87
N GLY A 50 -30.70 16.56 4.79
CA GLY A 50 -31.05 17.43 5.92
C GLY A 50 -29.84 18.17 6.47
N GLY A 51 -29.58 18.06 7.76
CA GLY A 51 -28.40 18.60 8.44
C GLY A 51 -27.14 17.73 8.44
N ILE A 52 -26.94 16.90 7.42
CA ILE A 52 -25.98 15.77 7.36
C ILE A 52 -26.40 14.62 8.27
N GLN A 53 -26.87 13.52 7.66
CA GLN A 53 -27.23 12.30 8.38
C GLN A 53 -25.99 11.63 8.97
N VAL A 54 -26.10 11.13 10.20
CA VAL A 54 -25.04 10.40 10.91
C VAL A 54 -25.52 8.99 11.25
N SER A 55 -24.73 8.00 10.87
CA SER A 55 -24.87 6.60 11.24
C SER A 55 -23.56 6.09 11.87
N SER A 56 -23.63 5.05 12.69
CA SER A 56 -22.43 4.40 13.23
C SER A 56 -22.48 2.88 13.17
N ALA A 57 -21.31 2.27 13.18
CA ALA A 57 -21.15 0.82 13.26
C ALA A 57 -19.83 0.45 13.94
N LYS A 58 -19.75 -0.79 14.43
CA LYS A 58 -18.48 -1.37 14.91
C LYS A 58 -17.67 -2.06 13.79
N SER A 59 -18.25 -2.21 12.60
CA SER A 59 -17.58 -2.73 11.42
C SER A 59 -18.09 -2.04 10.17
N LEU A 60 -17.28 -1.97 9.10
CA LEU A 60 -17.70 -1.44 7.80
C LEU A 60 -18.89 -2.22 7.20
N SER A 61 -19.02 -3.51 7.53
CA SER A 61 -20.16 -4.33 7.08
C SER A 61 -21.46 -4.09 7.85
N GLY A 62 -21.40 -3.26 8.90
CA GLY A 62 -22.50 -3.01 9.81
C GLY A 62 -22.56 -3.99 11.00
N PRO A 63 -23.75 -4.17 11.61
CA PRO A 63 -24.97 -3.42 11.32
C PRO A 63 -24.80 -1.92 11.60
N TRP A 64 -25.13 -1.10 10.61
CA TRP A 64 -25.14 0.35 10.71
C TRP A 64 -26.40 0.82 11.44
N THR A 65 -26.24 1.75 12.36
CA THR A 65 -27.32 2.32 13.17
C THR A 65 -27.40 3.81 12.90
N ARG A 66 -28.57 4.30 12.48
CA ARG A 66 -28.85 5.73 12.36
C ARG A 66 -28.82 6.39 13.72
N LEU A 67 -28.02 7.44 13.86
CA LEU A 67 -27.91 8.20 15.12
C LEU A 67 -28.70 9.51 15.09
N GLY A 68 -28.83 10.14 13.91
CA GLY A 68 -29.50 11.43 13.77
C GLY A 68 -28.85 12.28 12.69
N GLU A 69 -28.77 13.59 12.93
CA GLU A 69 -28.10 14.56 12.05
C GLU A 69 -27.02 15.30 12.82
N ALA A 70 -25.94 15.69 12.13
CA ALA A 70 -24.86 16.48 12.73
C ALA A 70 -25.37 17.88 13.09
N LEU A 71 -26.09 18.53 12.17
CA LEU A 71 -26.66 19.86 12.31
C LEU A 71 -28.19 19.83 12.10
N PRO A 72 -28.99 19.30 13.04
CA PRO A 72 -30.44 19.06 12.83
C PRO A 72 -31.28 20.32 12.55
N GLY A 73 -30.73 21.52 12.82
CA GLY A 73 -31.35 22.80 12.47
C GLY A 73 -30.91 23.37 11.11
N GLY A 74 -30.06 22.66 10.38
CA GLY A 74 -29.33 23.17 9.23
C GLY A 74 -28.09 24.00 9.62
N SER A 75 -27.47 24.58 8.60
CA SER A 75 -26.33 25.49 8.74
C SER A 75 -26.79 26.91 9.08
N THR A 76 -25.95 27.63 9.80
CA THR A 76 -26.04 29.07 10.08
C THR A 76 -25.70 29.94 8.87
N VAL A 77 -25.18 29.37 7.78
CA VAL A 77 -24.95 30.08 6.51
C VAL A 77 -26.30 30.58 5.97
N ASN A 78 -26.41 31.89 5.74
CA ASN A 78 -27.59 32.49 5.15
C ASN A 78 -27.67 32.18 3.64
N HIS A 79 -28.23 31.02 3.30
CA HIS A 79 -28.40 30.54 1.94
C HIS A 79 -29.66 29.67 1.83
N PRO A 80 -30.38 29.65 0.67
CA PRO A 80 -31.59 28.83 0.49
C PRO A 80 -31.38 27.33 0.72
N GLY A 81 -30.15 26.83 0.54
CA GLY A 81 -29.77 25.44 0.78
C GLY A 81 -29.43 25.09 2.23
N SER A 82 -29.54 26.03 3.18
CA SER A 82 -29.06 25.86 4.56
C SER A 82 -29.70 24.71 5.35
N THR A 83 -30.85 24.20 4.92
CA THR A 83 -31.56 23.10 5.58
C THR A 83 -31.34 21.72 4.94
N ASN A 84 -30.60 21.65 3.83
CA ASN A 84 -30.24 20.40 3.17
C ASN A 84 -28.79 20.47 2.70
N LEU A 85 -27.88 19.99 3.55
CA LEU A 85 -26.43 20.03 3.41
C LEU A 85 -25.93 18.80 2.67
N TRP A 86 -24.90 18.98 1.84
CA TRP A 86 -24.39 17.93 0.94
C TRP A 86 -22.91 17.65 1.13
N ALA A 87 -22.49 16.48 0.65
CA ALA A 87 -21.11 16.05 0.46
C ALA A 87 -20.19 16.36 1.66
N PRO A 88 -20.47 15.77 2.84
CA PRO A 88 -19.64 15.97 4.02
C PRO A 88 -18.25 15.34 3.86
N ASP A 89 -17.21 16.09 4.19
CA ASP A 89 -15.83 15.58 4.31
C ASP A 89 -15.29 15.85 5.71
N LEU A 90 -14.57 14.86 6.25
CA LEU A 90 -14.14 14.85 7.64
C LEU A 90 -12.63 14.76 7.75
N HIS A 91 -12.09 15.52 8.69
CA HIS A 91 -10.74 15.30 9.19
C HIS A 91 -10.65 15.55 10.69
N LYS A 92 -9.59 15.05 11.32
CA LYS A 92 -9.26 15.36 12.71
C LYS A 92 -8.01 16.23 12.76
N GLN A 93 -8.05 17.32 13.53
CA GLN A 93 -6.87 18.11 13.86
C GLN A 93 -6.86 18.42 15.36
N GLY A 94 -5.79 18.00 16.05
CA GLY A 94 -5.76 18.03 17.50
C GLY A 94 -6.87 17.15 18.09
N ASP A 95 -7.65 17.73 19.01
CA ASP A 95 -8.77 17.05 19.67
C ASP A 95 -10.10 17.24 18.94
N ASP A 96 -10.13 18.00 17.84
CA ASP A 96 -11.35 18.35 17.13
C ASP A 96 -11.49 17.56 15.82
N TYR A 97 -12.69 17.02 15.61
CA TYR A 97 -13.16 16.59 14.31
C TYR A 97 -13.78 17.77 13.59
N TYR A 98 -13.39 17.98 12.35
CA TYR A 98 -13.92 18.99 11.46
C TYR A 98 -14.76 18.28 10.40
N MET A 99 -15.92 18.85 10.08
CA MET A 99 -16.78 18.42 8.99
C MET A 99 -17.01 19.60 8.06
N TYR A 100 -16.47 19.54 6.86
CA TYR A 100 -16.83 20.44 5.77
C TYR A 100 -18.10 19.96 5.11
N TYR A 101 -18.94 20.88 4.65
CA TYR A 101 -20.21 20.55 4.01
C TYR A 101 -20.60 21.63 3.00
N ALA A 102 -21.39 21.25 2.00
CA ALA A 102 -21.88 22.17 0.97
C ALA A 102 -23.25 22.74 1.34
N VAL A 103 -23.44 24.04 1.07
CA VAL A 103 -24.73 24.73 1.14
C VAL A 103 -25.06 25.27 -0.25
N SER A 104 -25.99 24.63 -0.94
CA SER A 104 -26.26 24.92 -2.37
C SER A 104 -27.70 24.60 -2.78
N THR A 105 -28.02 24.84 -4.06
CA THR A 105 -29.29 24.49 -4.70
C THR A 105 -28.99 23.84 -6.05
N LEU A 106 -29.74 22.79 -6.41
CA LEU A 106 -29.39 21.92 -7.54
C LEU A 106 -29.23 22.72 -8.84
N GLY A 107 -28.11 22.50 -9.55
CA GLY A 107 -27.82 23.17 -10.83
C GLY A 107 -27.38 24.63 -10.72
N SER A 108 -27.05 25.12 -9.53
CA SER A 108 -26.59 26.50 -9.29
C SER A 108 -25.10 26.57 -8.96
N GLN A 109 -24.44 27.66 -9.37
CA GLN A 109 -23.11 28.04 -8.85
C GLN A 109 -23.18 28.87 -7.56
N ASN A 110 -24.36 29.33 -7.15
CA ASN A 110 -24.55 29.99 -5.87
C ASN A 110 -24.44 28.97 -4.74
N SER A 111 -23.26 28.90 -4.15
CA SER A 111 -22.88 27.85 -3.21
C SER A 111 -21.88 28.38 -2.18
N VAL A 112 -21.80 27.69 -1.04
CA VAL A 112 -20.88 28.00 0.05
C VAL A 112 -20.37 26.69 0.66
N ILE A 113 -19.07 26.61 0.96
CA ILE A 113 -18.51 25.54 1.80
C ILE A 113 -18.54 26.02 3.26
N GLY A 114 -19.34 25.33 4.08
CA GLY A 114 -19.40 25.52 5.52
C GLY A 114 -18.48 24.56 6.27
N VAL A 115 -18.31 24.80 7.58
CA VAL A 115 -17.50 23.94 8.45
C VAL A 115 -18.10 23.87 9.86
N ALA A 116 -18.16 22.66 10.41
CA ALA A 116 -18.56 22.40 11.79
C ALA A 116 -17.48 21.61 12.53
N THR A 117 -17.44 21.71 13.85
CA THR A 117 -16.50 20.94 14.69
C THR A 117 -17.21 20.11 15.75
N SER A 118 -16.65 18.96 16.10
CA SER A 118 -17.10 18.12 17.21
C SER A 118 -15.93 17.48 17.92
N LYS A 119 -16.09 17.18 19.22
CA LYS A 119 -15.15 16.34 19.99
C LYS A 119 -15.43 14.84 19.88
N THR A 120 -16.63 14.45 19.43
CA THR A 120 -17.11 13.05 19.54
C THR A 120 -17.68 12.47 18.27
N MET A 121 -18.00 13.30 17.28
CA MET A 121 -18.75 12.99 16.06
C MET A 121 -20.24 12.63 16.26
N GLU A 122 -20.71 12.51 17.50
CA GLU A 122 -22.11 12.18 17.82
C GLU A 122 -23.07 13.33 17.49
N PRO A 123 -24.32 13.05 17.10
CA PRO A 123 -25.37 14.07 17.01
C PRO A 123 -25.49 14.90 18.30
N GLY A 124 -25.68 16.21 18.15
CA GLY A 124 -25.76 17.16 19.28
C GLY A 124 -24.41 17.61 19.84
N SER A 125 -23.28 17.05 19.38
CA SER A 125 -21.94 17.51 19.77
C SER A 125 -21.29 18.47 18.78
N TRP A 126 -21.93 18.71 17.62
CA TRP A 126 -21.42 19.55 16.56
C TRP A 126 -21.69 21.03 16.83
N THR A 127 -20.67 21.86 16.65
CA THR A 127 -20.74 23.32 16.64
C THR A 127 -20.56 23.80 15.21
N ASP A 128 -21.57 24.48 14.67
CA ASP A 128 -21.48 25.08 13.35
C ASP A 128 -20.73 26.42 13.39
N HIS A 129 -19.73 26.58 12.52
CA HIS A 129 -18.97 27.83 12.36
C HIS A 129 -19.39 28.64 11.13
N GLY A 130 -20.39 28.15 10.40
CA GLY A 130 -20.88 28.79 9.19
C GLY A 130 -19.88 28.68 8.04
N SER A 131 -19.72 29.75 7.26
CA SER A 131 -18.90 29.74 6.05
C SER A 131 -17.40 29.73 6.33
N THR A 132 -16.66 28.89 5.59
CA THR A 132 -15.19 28.96 5.53
C THR A 132 -14.65 30.26 4.90
N GLY A 133 -15.52 31.10 4.34
CA GLY A 133 -15.18 32.25 3.51
C GLY A 133 -15.05 31.91 2.02
N LEU A 134 -15.15 30.64 1.65
CA LEU A 134 -15.18 30.19 0.27
C LEU A 134 -16.64 30.09 -0.22
N SER A 135 -16.96 30.85 -1.26
CA SER A 135 -18.28 30.89 -1.89
C SER A 135 -18.17 31.17 -3.38
N SER A 136 -19.18 30.75 -4.14
CA SER A 136 -19.33 31.08 -5.55
C SER A 136 -20.73 31.63 -5.81
N ASP A 137 -20.86 32.51 -6.81
CA ASP A 137 -22.13 33.07 -7.28
C ASP A 137 -22.29 32.95 -8.81
N GLY A 138 -21.34 32.27 -9.45
CA GLY A 138 -21.23 32.09 -10.90
C GLY A 138 -20.17 32.97 -11.56
N SER A 139 -19.70 34.03 -10.90
CA SER A 139 -18.67 34.91 -11.47
C SER A 139 -17.25 34.31 -11.44
N GLN A 140 -17.02 33.31 -10.58
CA GLN A 140 -15.70 32.69 -10.36
C GLN A 140 -15.36 31.60 -11.39
N GLY A 141 -16.36 31.09 -12.12
CA GLY A 141 -16.20 29.98 -13.06
C GLY A 141 -16.26 28.58 -12.44
N TYR A 142 -16.17 28.46 -11.12
CA TYR A 142 -16.29 27.21 -10.37
C TYR A 142 -17.54 27.16 -9.49
N ASN A 143 -17.85 25.97 -8.94
CA ASN A 143 -18.88 25.77 -7.93
C ASN A 143 -18.26 25.35 -6.59
N THR A 144 -18.64 26.00 -5.50
CA THR A 144 -18.07 25.75 -4.16
C THR A 144 -18.88 24.70 -3.40
N ILE A 145 -18.83 23.47 -3.90
CA ILE A 145 -19.38 22.27 -3.26
C ILE A 145 -18.35 21.13 -3.30
N ASP A 146 -18.67 20.01 -2.66
CA ASP A 146 -17.87 18.78 -2.66
C ASP A 146 -16.43 18.98 -2.18
N ALA A 147 -16.31 19.60 -1.02
CA ALA A 147 -15.00 19.89 -0.44
C ALA A 147 -14.34 18.61 0.08
N ASN A 148 -13.04 18.46 -0.15
CA ASN A 148 -12.18 17.50 0.51
C ASN A 148 -10.94 18.21 1.08
N TRP A 149 -10.65 17.93 2.35
CA TRP A 149 -9.51 18.52 3.06
C TRP A 149 -8.32 17.57 3.13
N ILE A 150 -7.12 18.14 2.95
CA ILE A 150 -5.86 17.44 3.19
C ILE A 150 -4.79 18.43 3.68
N LYS A 151 -3.76 17.91 4.35
CA LYS A 151 -2.56 18.64 4.70
C LYS A 151 -1.41 18.22 3.78
N ILE A 152 -0.81 19.18 3.06
CA ILE A 152 0.41 18.97 2.26
C ILE A 152 1.56 19.73 2.94
N GLY A 153 2.49 18.98 3.54
CA GLY A 153 3.48 19.54 4.46
C GLY A 153 2.78 20.20 5.66
N ASP A 154 3.03 21.50 5.85
CA ASP A 154 2.34 22.29 6.89
C ASP A 154 1.09 23.03 6.41
N GLN A 155 0.80 23.00 5.11
CA GLN A 155 -0.29 23.76 4.52
C GLN A 155 -1.56 22.93 4.44
N GLY A 156 -2.62 23.38 5.12
CA GLY A 156 -3.98 22.87 4.90
C GLY A 156 -4.49 23.30 3.52
N LEU A 157 -5.19 22.41 2.84
CA LEU A 157 -5.69 22.59 1.49
C LEU A 157 -7.12 22.07 1.39
N LEU A 158 -8.00 22.82 0.74
CA LEU A 158 -9.30 22.33 0.29
C LEU A 158 -9.26 22.10 -1.22
N THR A 159 -9.63 20.90 -1.64
CA THR A 159 -9.96 20.57 -3.02
C THR A 159 -11.48 20.53 -3.14
N PHE A 160 -12.08 21.14 -4.15
CA PHE A 160 -13.54 21.26 -4.28
C PHE A 160 -13.94 21.43 -5.74
N GLY A 161 -15.23 21.30 -6.05
CA GLY A 161 -15.73 21.60 -7.38
C GLY A 161 -16.73 20.57 -7.90
N SER A 162 -17.64 21.06 -8.73
CA SER A 162 -18.63 20.25 -9.43
C SER A 162 -19.05 21.01 -10.70
N TYR A 163 -18.90 20.34 -11.85
CA TYR A 163 -19.20 20.85 -13.19
C TYR A 163 -18.44 22.13 -13.56
N TRP A 164 -18.96 22.90 -14.51
CA TRP A 164 -18.43 24.19 -14.96
C TRP A 164 -16.97 24.10 -15.40
N GLN A 165 -16.09 24.90 -14.80
CA GLN A 165 -14.66 24.87 -15.11
C GLN A 165 -13.89 23.77 -14.35
N GLY A 166 -14.58 22.88 -13.64
CA GLY A 166 -14.00 21.67 -13.06
C GLY A 166 -13.63 21.79 -11.59
N LEU A 167 -12.52 21.15 -11.21
CA LEU A 167 -12.08 20.96 -9.82
C LEU A 167 -10.98 21.96 -9.48
N TYR A 168 -11.02 22.48 -8.26
CA TYR A 168 -10.19 23.57 -7.79
C TYR A 168 -9.54 23.26 -6.45
N GLN A 169 -8.41 23.90 -6.18
CA GLN A 169 -7.68 23.86 -4.92
C GLN A 169 -7.47 25.26 -4.35
N ILE A 170 -7.63 25.40 -3.04
CA ILE A 170 -7.30 26.63 -2.31
C ILE A 170 -6.59 26.30 -0.99
N ASN A 171 -5.57 27.08 -0.65
CA ASN A 171 -4.92 26.99 0.64
C ASN A 171 -5.85 27.48 1.75
N MET A 172 -5.80 26.82 2.89
CA MET A 172 -6.52 27.20 4.11
C MET A 172 -5.60 28.02 5.02
N ASP A 173 -6.07 29.17 5.49
CA ASP A 173 -5.38 29.95 6.53
C ASP A 173 -5.51 29.28 7.91
N SER A 174 -6.61 28.55 8.11
CA SER A 174 -6.88 27.68 9.26
C SER A 174 -7.93 26.64 8.85
N PRO A 175 -8.17 25.57 9.61
CA PRO A 175 -9.27 24.64 9.30
C PRO A 175 -10.64 25.32 9.14
N LEU A 176 -10.87 26.46 9.80
CA LEU A 176 -12.13 27.18 9.74
C LEU A 176 -12.19 28.22 8.61
N LYS A 177 -11.07 28.52 7.95
CA LYS A 177 -10.98 29.68 7.06
C LYS A 177 -10.13 29.42 5.82
N ALA A 178 -10.75 29.57 4.65
CA ALA A 178 -10.05 29.58 3.37
C ALA A 178 -9.17 30.82 3.23
N GLY A 179 -8.02 30.66 2.59
CA GLY A 179 -7.09 31.75 2.29
C GLY A 179 -7.66 32.74 1.27
N SER A 180 -6.95 33.86 1.12
CA SER A 180 -7.36 34.95 0.22
C SER A 180 -6.84 34.82 -1.22
N ALA A 181 -5.92 33.89 -1.48
CA ALA A 181 -5.38 33.65 -2.81
C ALA A 181 -6.46 33.02 -3.72
N PRO A 182 -6.47 33.33 -5.04
CA PRO A 182 -7.38 32.70 -5.97
C PRO A 182 -7.23 31.17 -5.97
N ALA A 183 -8.36 30.45 -6.02
CA ALA A 183 -8.35 29.01 -6.17
C ALA A 183 -7.76 28.60 -7.53
N ALA A 184 -6.91 27.59 -7.54
CA ALA A 184 -6.26 27.07 -8.75
C ALA A 184 -7.09 25.91 -9.33
N ASN A 185 -7.34 25.91 -10.63
CA ASN A 185 -7.94 24.77 -11.31
C ASN A 185 -6.94 23.61 -11.40
N ILE A 186 -7.39 22.38 -11.14
CA ILE A 186 -6.53 21.20 -11.09
C ILE A 186 -7.02 20.02 -11.94
N ALA A 187 -8.31 20.01 -12.31
CA ALA A 187 -8.86 19.03 -13.23
C ALA A 187 -10.07 19.62 -13.95
N TYR A 188 -10.24 19.24 -15.22
CA TYR A 188 -11.31 19.74 -16.07
C TYR A 188 -11.75 18.67 -17.06
N ASN A 189 -13.06 18.57 -17.28
CA ASN A 189 -13.64 17.72 -18.31
C ASN A 189 -14.17 18.62 -19.43
N ALA A 190 -13.53 18.58 -20.61
CA ALA A 190 -13.90 19.40 -21.75
C ALA A 190 -15.20 18.95 -22.43
N THR A 191 -15.66 17.72 -22.18
CA THR A 191 -16.90 17.19 -22.72
C THR A 191 -18.08 17.84 -22.04
N ALA A 192 -18.87 18.62 -22.78
CA ALA A 192 -20.12 19.21 -22.27
C ALA A 192 -21.05 18.10 -21.73
N PRO A 193 -21.67 18.26 -20.55
CA PRO A 193 -21.80 19.51 -19.77
C PRO A 193 -20.67 19.77 -18.74
N HIS A 194 -19.48 19.22 -18.96
CA HIS A 194 -18.33 19.26 -18.04
C HIS A 194 -18.58 18.43 -16.78
N ALA A 195 -19.16 17.23 -16.94
CA ALA A 195 -19.51 16.37 -15.81
C ALA A 195 -18.26 15.83 -15.10
N ILE A 196 -17.81 16.56 -14.08
CA ILE A 196 -16.71 16.25 -13.18
C ILE A 196 -17.02 16.84 -11.80
N GLU A 197 -16.98 16.05 -10.74
CA GLU A 197 -17.31 16.49 -9.38
C GLU A 197 -16.73 15.56 -8.30
N ALA A 198 -17.09 15.79 -7.03
CA ALA A 198 -16.65 14.98 -5.90
C ALA A 198 -15.12 14.72 -5.87
N PRO A 199 -14.26 15.76 -5.85
CA PRO A 199 -12.83 15.55 -5.70
C PRO A 199 -12.51 14.92 -4.34
N TYR A 200 -11.60 13.97 -4.35
CA TYR A 200 -11.03 13.41 -3.14
C TYR A 200 -9.53 13.21 -3.33
N LEU A 201 -8.72 13.97 -2.59
CA LEU A 201 -7.28 13.87 -2.61
C LEU A 201 -6.81 13.01 -1.44
N PHE A 202 -5.99 12.01 -1.73
CA PHE A 202 -5.27 11.28 -0.69
C PHE A 202 -3.81 11.08 -1.07
N HIS A 203 -2.96 10.98 -0.05
CA HIS A 203 -1.54 10.68 -0.19
C HIS A 203 -1.29 9.19 -0.02
N TYR A 204 -0.54 8.58 -0.92
CA TYR A 204 -0.13 7.19 -0.82
C TYR A 204 1.26 7.00 -1.46
N LEU A 205 2.21 6.52 -0.65
CA LEU A 205 3.63 6.46 -1.01
C LEU A 205 4.12 7.84 -1.49
N ASP A 206 4.72 7.92 -2.68
CA ASP A 206 5.31 9.15 -3.23
C ASP A 206 4.31 10.06 -3.97
N PHE A 207 3.02 9.69 -4.03
CA PHE A 207 2.05 10.35 -4.87
C PHE A 207 0.80 10.78 -4.12
N TYR A 208 0.28 11.92 -4.57
CA TYR A 208 -1.07 12.37 -4.27
C TYR A 208 -1.99 11.90 -5.38
N TYR A 209 -3.03 11.16 -5.02
CA TYR A 209 -4.03 10.68 -5.96
C TYR A 209 -5.29 11.54 -5.84
N LEU A 210 -5.64 12.20 -6.94
CA LEU A 210 -6.90 12.92 -7.10
C LEU A 210 -7.91 11.96 -7.69
N PHE A 211 -8.78 11.45 -6.83
CA PHE A 211 -9.98 10.76 -7.25
C PHE A 211 -11.06 11.81 -7.53
N PHE A 212 -11.86 11.57 -8.55
CA PHE A 212 -13.02 12.41 -8.85
C PHE A 212 -14.06 11.56 -9.57
N SER A 213 -15.31 11.98 -9.48
CA SER A 213 -16.37 11.33 -10.24
C SER A 213 -16.61 12.06 -11.57
N SER A 214 -16.99 11.31 -12.60
CA SER A 214 -17.36 11.82 -13.93
C SER A 214 -18.67 11.19 -14.39
N GLY A 215 -19.41 11.88 -15.26
CA GLY A 215 -20.72 11.43 -15.73
C GLY A 215 -21.87 11.93 -14.85
N ARG A 216 -23.09 11.46 -15.10
CA ARG A 216 -24.30 11.96 -14.43
C ARG A 216 -24.60 11.20 -13.14
N ALA A 217 -24.52 11.84 -11.97
CA ALA A 217 -24.77 11.22 -10.66
C ALA A 217 -26.24 10.85 -10.34
N ASN A 218 -27.22 11.54 -10.95
CA ASN A 218 -28.62 11.49 -10.51
C ASN A 218 -29.63 11.20 -11.65
N GLY A 219 -30.88 10.88 -11.26
CA GLY A 219 -32.03 10.80 -12.16
C GLY A 219 -32.27 9.44 -12.84
N TYR A 220 -31.59 8.39 -12.37
CA TYR A 220 -31.65 7.05 -12.97
C TYR A 220 -33.04 6.41 -12.94
N GLU A 221 -33.90 6.79 -11.99
CA GLU A 221 -35.27 6.27 -11.88
C GLU A 221 -36.16 6.60 -13.10
N THR A 222 -35.84 7.67 -13.84
CA THR A 222 -36.69 8.18 -14.92
C THR A 222 -35.97 8.31 -16.25
N ASN A 223 -34.64 8.42 -16.23
CA ASN A 223 -33.82 8.52 -17.42
C ASN A 223 -32.45 7.90 -17.14
N PHE A 224 -32.09 6.85 -17.86
CA PHE A 224 -30.75 6.26 -17.78
C PHE A 224 -29.82 6.97 -18.76
N PRO A 225 -28.58 7.35 -18.37
CA PRO A 225 -27.62 7.87 -19.34
C PRO A 225 -27.28 6.79 -20.37
N PRO A 226 -26.79 7.17 -21.56
CA PRO A 226 -26.10 6.24 -22.44
C PRO A 226 -24.92 5.58 -21.71
N GLN A 227 -24.57 4.35 -22.09
CA GLN A 227 -23.43 3.64 -21.54
C GLN A 227 -22.14 4.47 -21.66
N GLY A 228 -21.44 4.66 -20.54
CA GLY A 228 -20.24 5.50 -20.43
C GLY A 228 -20.52 6.93 -19.97
N GLU A 229 -21.78 7.36 -19.94
CA GLU A 229 -22.22 8.66 -19.40
C GLU A 229 -22.77 8.55 -17.97
N GLU A 230 -22.87 7.33 -17.44
CA GLU A 230 -23.12 7.10 -16.02
C GLU A 230 -22.00 7.63 -15.15
N TYR A 231 -22.35 7.83 -13.88
CA TYR A 231 -21.39 8.18 -12.85
C TYR A 231 -20.34 7.09 -12.71
N ARG A 232 -19.08 7.49 -12.62
CA ARG A 232 -17.92 6.62 -12.49
C ARG A 232 -16.82 7.34 -11.74
N ILE A 233 -15.94 6.57 -11.11
CA ILE A 233 -14.77 7.09 -10.41
C ILE A 233 -13.57 7.04 -11.33
N ASN A 234 -12.90 8.18 -11.46
CA ASN A 234 -11.65 8.35 -12.18
C ASN A 234 -10.54 8.78 -11.21
N VAL A 235 -9.29 8.57 -11.63
CA VAL A 235 -8.11 8.99 -10.87
C VAL A 235 -7.05 9.64 -11.76
N CYS A 236 -6.40 10.66 -11.22
CA CYS A 236 -5.09 11.16 -11.63
C CYS A 236 -4.13 11.13 -10.44
N ARG A 237 -2.82 11.14 -10.70
CA ARG A 237 -1.79 11.25 -9.65
C ARG A 237 -0.88 12.45 -9.90
N SER A 238 -0.28 12.96 -8.83
CA SER A 238 0.63 14.10 -8.81
C SER A 238 1.74 13.83 -7.80
N SER A 239 2.95 14.30 -8.09
CA SER A 239 4.08 14.22 -7.15
C SER A 239 4.02 15.30 -6.07
N SER A 240 3.41 16.45 -6.38
CA SER A 240 3.36 17.62 -5.49
C SER A 240 2.04 17.76 -4.72
N GLY A 241 1.01 17.02 -5.16
CA GLY A 241 -0.39 17.21 -4.77
C GLY A 241 -1.03 18.48 -5.29
N ARG A 242 -0.36 19.20 -6.21
CA ARG A 242 -0.73 20.54 -6.69
C ARG A 242 -0.58 20.68 -8.20
N GLY A 243 -1.70 20.66 -8.91
CA GLY A 243 -1.80 21.08 -10.32
C GLY A 243 -1.08 20.19 -11.37
N ASP A 244 -0.09 19.38 -11.00
CA ASP A 244 0.64 18.44 -11.86
C ASP A 244 -0.04 17.05 -11.94
N PHE A 245 -1.37 17.03 -11.93
CA PHE A 245 -2.13 15.77 -11.98
C PHE A 245 -2.16 15.19 -13.39
N VAL A 246 -1.74 13.93 -13.52
CA VAL A 246 -1.79 13.16 -14.78
C VAL A 246 -2.41 11.78 -14.56
N ASP A 247 -3.06 11.24 -15.58
CA ASP A 247 -3.60 9.89 -15.54
C ASP A 247 -2.54 8.80 -15.83
N LYS A 248 -2.95 7.52 -15.88
CA LYS A 248 -2.06 6.38 -16.15
C LYS A 248 -1.30 6.49 -17.47
N ASN A 249 -1.86 7.19 -18.46
CA ASN A 249 -1.25 7.38 -19.77
C ASN A 249 -0.45 8.69 -19.86
N GLY A 250 -0.33 9.43 -18.75
CA GLY A 250 0.36 10.71 -18.70
C GLY A 250 -0.46 11.89 -19.22
N VAL A 251 -1.77 11.72 -19.47
CA VAL A 251 -2.63 12.83 -19.92
C VAL A 251 -2.97 13.72 -18.73
N SER A 252 -2.81 15.03 -18.91
CA SER A 252 -3.11 16.01 -17.87
C SER A 252 -4.58 15.97 -17.46
N CYS A 253 -4.85 16.00 -16.17
CA CYS A 253 -6.21 16.10 -15.63
C CYS A 253 -6.88 17.44 -16.00
N LEU A 254 -6.11 18.48 -16.34
CA LEU A 254 -6.63 19.74 -16.89
C LEU A 254 -7.08 19.60 -18.36
N GLU A 255 -6.65 18.54 -19.03
CA GLU A 255 -6.94 18.24 -20.43
C GLU A 255 -7.86 17.01 -20.56
N SER A 256 -8.78 16.83 -19.61
CA SER A 256 -9.70 15.68 -19.54
C SER A 256 -9.03 14.32 -19.33
N GLY A 257 -7.80 14.30 -18.82
CA GLY A 257 -7.17 13.09 -18.30
C GLY A 257 -7.93 12.52 -17.10
N GLY A 258 -7.87 11.20 -16.95
CA GLY A 258 -8.51 10.49 -15.84
C GLY A 258 -8.64 9.01 -16.14
N THR A 259 -7.97 8.18 -15.34
CA THR A 259 -8.10 6.72 -15.48
C THR A 259 -9.33 6.24 -14.73
N THR A 260 -10.30 5.66 -15.43
CA THR A 260 -11.47 5.04 -14.79
C THR A 260 -11.04 3.87 -13.91
N VAL A 261 -11.39 3.93 -12.63
CA VAL A 261 -11.10 2.87 -11.64
C VAL A 261 -12.35 2.09 -11.21
N LEU A 262 -13.53 2.71 -11.30
CA LEU A 262 -14.80 2.06 -11.01
C LEU A 262 -15.91 2.65 -11.88
N ALA A 263 -16.60 1.82 -12.66
CA ALA A 263 -17.76 2.21 -13.45
C ALA A 263 -18.91 1.23 -13.22
N SER A 264 -20.07 1.48 -13.84
CA SER A 264 -21.20 0.55 -13.80
C SER A 264 -20.81 -0.86 -14.25
N HIS A 265 -21.19 -1.87 -13.46
CA HIS A 265 -20.94 -3.29 -13.71
C HIS A 265 -21.93 -4.13 -12.90
N ASP A 266 -22.29 -5.31 -13.41
CA ASP A 266 -23.18 -6.25 -12.72
C ASP A 266 -24.45 -5.56 -12.15
N ASN A 267 -24.59 -5.53 -10.83
CA ASN A 267 -25.67 -4.88 -10.09
C ASN A 267 -25.30 -3.51 -9.50
N VAL A 268 -24.13 -2.97 -9.85
CA VAL A 268 -23.62 -1.65 -9.46
C VAL A 268 -23.85 -0.68 -10.61
N TYR A 269 -24.66 0.34 -10.39
CA TYR A 269 -24.97 1.34 -11.42
C TYR A 269 -24.63 2.75 -10.93
N GLY A 270 -23.80 3.46 -11.69
CA GLY A 270 -23.39 4.83 -11.38
C GLY A 270 -22.57 4.98 -10.09
N PRO A 271 -21.49 4.20 -9.84
CA PRO A 271 -20.68 4.37 -8.64
C PRO A 271 -19.91 5.70 -8.66
N GLY A 272 -19.95 6.45 -7.56
CA GLY A 272 -19.18 7.69 -7.37
C GLY A 272 -19.46 8.34 -6.02
N GLY A 273 -19.07 9.61 -5.84
CA GLY A 273 -19.15 10.29 -4.54
C GLY A 273 -18.15 9.69 -3.53
N GLN A 274 -16.96 9.36 -4.02
CA GLN A 274 -15.99 8.55 -3.30
C GLN A 274 -15.28 9.30 -2.16
N GLY A 275 -14.89 8.53 -1.13
CA GLY A 275 -13.97 8.96 -0.09
C GLY A 275 -12.99 7.86 0.28
N HIS A 276 -11.97 8.19 1.06
CA HIS A 276 -10.97 7.25 1.54
C HIS A 276 -10.81 7.36 3.06
N SER A 277 -11.06 6.27 3.80
CA SER A 277 -10.72 6.20 5.22
C SER A 277 -9.43 5.40 5.41
N HIS A 278 -8.43 6.02 6.02
CA HIS A 278 -7.26 5.29 6.52
C HIS A 278 -7.69 4.35 7.65
N ASP A 279 -7.69 3.05 7.38
CA ASP A 279 -7.75 2.05 8.44
C ASP A 279 -6.32 1.78 8.95
N LEU A 280 -5.84 2.67 9.83
CA LEU A 280 -4.53 2.54 10.49
C LEU A 280 -4.56 1.62 11.73
N THR A 281 -5.69 0.99 12.05
CA THR A 281 -5.82 0.17 13.26
C THR A 281 -6.44 -1.19 12.96
N THR A 282 -5.72 -2.02 12.21
CA THR A 282 -5.62 -3.40 12.66
C THR A 282 -4.58 -3.40 13.79
N THR A 283 -5.01 -3.23 15.04
CA THR A 283 -4.12 -3.44 16.19
C THR A 283 -3.69 -4.91 16.21
N MET A 284 -2.50 -5.24 16.73
CA MET A 284 -2.02 -6.62 16.89
C MET A 284 -2.96 -7.57 17.66
N ALA A 285 -4.02 -7.04 18.27
CA ALA A 285 -5.09 -7.80 18.90
C ALA A 285 -5.97 -8.59 17.90
N ASP A 286 -5.87 -8.33 16.60
CA ASP A 286 -6.60 -9.07 15.55
C ASP A 286 -5.76 -10.22 14.94
N TYR A 287 -4.70 -10.66 15.63
CA TYR A 287 -4.00 -11.88 15.23
C TYR A 287 -4.89 -13.10 15.49
N GLU A 288 -5.48 -13.63 14.43
CA GLU A 288 -6.29 -14.85 14.51
C GLU A 288 -5.36 -16.06 14.71
N ASP A 289 -5.55 -16.77 15.83
CA ASP A 289 -4.83 -18.02 16.14
C ASP A 289 -5.13 -19.15 15.14
N THR A 290 -6.13 -18.99 14.26
CA THR A 290 -6.49 -19.93 13.18
C THR A 290 -7.00 -19.14 11.97
N ILE A 291 -6.51 -19.43 10.76
CA ILE A 291 -6.93 -18.71 9.55
C ILE A 291 -8.16 -19.38 8.93
N GLU A 292 -9.30 -18.67 8.86
CA GLU A 292 -10.49 -19.18 8.17
C GLU A 292 -10.27 -19.27 6.65
N VAL A 293 -10.61 -20.42 6.07
CA VAL A 293 -10.57 -20.67 4.62
C VAL A 293 -11.78 -20.03 3.92
N ASP A 294 -11.55 -19.37 2.80
CA ASP A 294 -12.60 -18.90 1.89
C ASP A 294 -13.03 -20.03 0.93
N TRP A 295 -14.22 -20.57 1.14
CA TRP A 295 -14.79 -21.66 0.32
C TRP A 295 -15.40 -21.18 -1.01
N GLY A 296 -15.26 -19.91 -1.38
CA GLY A 296 -15.64 -19.39 -2.70
C GLY A 296 -14.73 -19.91 -3.81
N VAL A 297 -15.31 -20.38 -4.92
CA VAL A 297 -14.56 -20.95 -6.06
C VAL A 297 -13.65 -19.88 -6.70
N ALA A 298 -12.34 -20.04 -6.59
CA ALA A 298 -11.34 -19.19 -7.22
C ALA A 298 -11.04 -19.67 -8.65
N THR A 299 -11.27 -18.82 -9.66
CA THR A 299 -10.77 -19.03 -11.02
C THR A 299 -9.47 -18.24 -11.21
N PRO A 300 -8.34 -18.88 -11.57
CA PRO A 300 -7.10 -18.19 -11.88
C PRO A 300 -7.08 -17.74 -13.34
N ASP A 301 -6.71 -16.49 -13.62
CA ASP A 301 -6.27 -16.09 -14.95
C ASP A 301 -5.19 -15.00 -14.85
N LEU A 302 -3.96 -15.35 -15.22
CA LEU A 302 -2.85 -14.43 -15.50
C LEU A 302 -1.90 -15.11 -16.51
N THR A 303 -1.60 -14.41 -17.59
CA THR A 303 -0.50 -14.73 -18.52
C THR A 303 0.36 -13.49 -18.77
N ASP A 304 1.67 -13.74 -18.80
CA ASP A 304 2.82 -12.82 -18.88
C ASP A 304 3.19 -12.44 -20.33
N ASP A 305 3.91 -11.33 -20.52
CA ASP A 305 4.70 -11.04 -21.72
C ASP A 305 5.85 -10.04 -21.42
N THR A 306 7.09 -10.44 -21.79
CA THR A 306 8.35 -9.80 -21.37
C THR A 306 9.03 -8.87 -22.40
N SER A 307 9.73 -7.87 -21.85
CA SER A 307 11.02 -7.26 -22.26
C SER A 307 11.09 -6.06 -23.22
N SER A 308 11.88 -5.05 -22.82
CA SER A 308 12.54 -4.09 -23.72
C SER A 308 13.90 -3.66 -23.14
N GLU A 309 14.95 -3.67 -23.97
CA GLU A 309 16.34 -3.33 -23.65
C GLU A 309 16.62 -1.81 -23.61
N ALA A 310 17.58 -1.37 -22.79
CA ALA A 310 18.31 -0.10 -23.01
C ALA A 310 19.75 -0.13 -22.47
N SER A 311 20.60 0.69 -23.11
CA SER A 311 22.06 0.62 -23.23
C SER A 311 22.86 1.57 -22.30
N THR A 312 24.04 1.08 -21.85
CA THR A 312 25.37 1.66 -21.48
C THR A 312 25.54 3.18 -21.20
N SER A 313 26.42 3.71 -20.32
CA SER A 313 27.73 3.28 -19.78
C SER A 313 28.24 4.18 -18.61
N LEU A 314 29.15 3.66 -17.74
CA LEU A 314 30.53 4.18 -17.44
C LEU A 314 31.25 3.44 -16.26
N ARG A 315 32.34 2.74 -16.62
CA ARG A 315 33.60 2.31 -15.92
C ARG A 315 33.62 1.54 -14.56
N SER A 316 34.36 0.44 -14.36
CA SER A 316 34.76 -0.74 -15.17
C SER A 316 35.46 -1.87 -14.35
N THR A 317 35.32 -1.98 -13.02
CA THR A 317 35.83 -3.18 -12.30
C THR A 317 35.06 -3.54 -11.02
N VAL A 318 34.41 -2.58 -10.34
CA VAL A 318 33.58 -2.84 -9.13
C VAL A 318 32.11 -3.13 -9.47
N LEU A 319 31.72 -2.87 -10.73
CA LEU A 319 30.35 -3.03 -11.26
C LEU A 319 30.23 -4.22 -12.21
N GLU A 320 31.20 -5.15 -12.19
CA GLU A 320 31.07 -6.35 -13.00
C GLU A 320 29.89 -7.17 -12.49
N TYR A 321 28.99 -7.56 -13.38
CA TYR A 321 27.91 -8.49 -13.09
C TYR A 321 28.27 -9.84 -13.72
N GLU A 322 27.97 -10.94 -13.03
CA GLU A 322 28.10 -12.27 -13.60
C GLU A 322 26.75 -12.72 -14.14
N PHE A 323 26.70 -13.20 -15.39
CA PHE A 323 25.48 -13.78 -15.95
C PHE A 323 25.60 -15.30 -15.96
N ARG A 324 24.72 -15.98 -15.22
CA ARG A 324 24.62 -17.45 -15.18
C ARG A 324 23.16 -17.85 -15.25
N HIS A 325 22.87 -19.02 -15.83
CA HIS A 325 21.50 -19.56 -15.92
C HIS A 325 20.44 -18.57 -16.47
N GLY A 326 20.85 -17.63 -17.33
CA GLY A 326 19.97 -16.60 -17.90
C GLY A 326 19.61 -15.43 -16.96
N ARG A 327 20.24 -15.33 -15.79
CA ARG A 327 19.99 -14.29 -14.77
C ARG A 327 21.28 -13.54 -14.43
N ARG A 328 21.15 -12.33 -13.89
CA ARG A 328 22.27 -11.49 -13.44
C ARG A 328 22.58 -11.75 -11.96
N TYR A 329 23.85 -11.88 -11.61
CA TYR A 329 24.37 -12.10 -10.26
C TYR A 329 25.49 -11.10 -9.95
N HIS A 330 25.81 -10.95 -8.67
CA HIS A 330 26.97 -10.18 -8.21
C HIS A 330 28.30 -10.83 -8.66
N SER A 331 29.31 -10.04 -9.07
CA SER A 331 30.59 -10.60 -9.53
C SER A 331 31.47 -11.15 -8.42
N THR A 332 32.33 -12.09 -8.81
CA THR A 332 33.04 -13.13 -8.07
C THR A 332 34.06 -12.70 -6.99
N HIS A 333 34.05 -11.45 -6.50
CA HIS A 333 34.93 -11.01 -5.40
C HIS A 333 34.24 -10.87 -4.03
N ALA A 334 32.92 -11.07 -3.97
CA ALA A 334 32.18 -11.30 -2.72
C ALA A 334 31.53 -12.69 -2.78
N GLY A 335 31.94 -13.58 -1.87
CA GLY A 335 31.70 -15.02 -1.97
C GLY A 335 30.24 -15.46 -1.95
N ASN A 336 30.01 -16.69 -2.45
CA ASN A 336 28.88 -17.59 -2.16
C ASN A 336 27.44 -17.03 -2.15
N TYR A 337 27.14 -15.90 -2.79
CA TYR A 337 25.76 -15.45 -2.97
C TYR A 337 25.16 -16.07 -4.25
N HIS A 338 24.11 -16.88 -4.09
CA HIS A 338 23.55 -17.73 -5.16
C HIS A 338 22.19 -17.25 -5.69
N PHE A 339 21.75 -16.03 -5.33
CA PHE A 339 20.50 -15.45 -5.81
C PHE A 339 20.76 -14.32 -6.81
N PRO A 340 19.88 -14.12 -7.81
CA PRO A 340 20.06 -13.09 -8.82
C PRO A 340 19.87 -11.67 -8.25
N ASN A 341 20.21 -10.65 -9.05
CA ASN A 341 19.99 -9.23 -8.75
C ASN A 341 19.59 -8.41 -9.99
N ASP A 342 19.08 -9.08 -11.03
CA ASP A 342 18.46 -8.43 -12.20
C ASP A 342 17.15 -7.71 -11.85
N GLU A 343 16.63 -6.94 -12.80
CA GLU A 343 15.47 -6.08 -12.64
C GLU A 343 14.22 -6.88 -12.24
N VAL A 344 14.04 -8.08 -12.81
CA VAL A 344 12.96 -9.01 -12.44
C VAL A 344 13.06 -9.42 -10.97
N GLU A 345 14.27 -9.67 -10.47
CA GLU A 345 14.46 -9.98 -9.06
C GLU A 345 14.21 -8.78 -8.15
N GLN A 346 14.59 -7.58 -8.58
CA GLN A 346 14.35 -6.35 -7.83
C GLN A 346 12.84 -6.09 -7.67
N GLU A 347 12.06 -6.22 -8.74
CA GLU A 347 10.59 -6.13 -8.69
C GLU A 347 9.98 -7.16 -7.73
N ARG A 348 10.50 -8.41 -7.74
CA ARG A 348 10.09 -9.44 -6.79
C ARG A 348 10.42 -9.05 -5.35
N LEU A 349 11.61 -8.50 -5.08
CA LEU A 349 12.01 -8.06 -3.73
C LEU A 349 11.15 -6.89 -3.23
N ASP A 350 10.78 -5.95 -4.10
CA ASP A 350 9.89 -4.84 -3.76
C ASP A 350 8.46 -5.34 -3.43
N MET A 351 7.98 -6.34 -4.17
CA MET A 351 6.73 -7.05 -3.82
C MET A 351 6.84 -7.75 -2.46
N VAL A 352 7.97 -8.41 -2.15
CA VAL A 352 8.21 -9.04 -0.85
C VAL A 352 8.24 -8.00 0.28
N HIS A 353 8.81 -6.81 0.04
CA HIS A 353 8.71 -5.70 0.98
C HIS A 353 7.24 -5.34 1.28
N HIS A 354 6.40 -5.23 0.25
CA HIS A 354 4.97 -4.97 0.42
C HIS A 354 4.28 -6.08 1.24
N ILE A 355 4.56 -7.37 0.96
CA ILE A 355 4.00 -8.49 1.73
C ILE A 355 4.28 -8.31 3.23
N TYR A 356 5.55 -8.09 3.61
CA TYR A 356 5.91 -7.96 5.01
C TYR A 356 5.37 -6.69 5.65
N TYR A 357 5.41 -5.55 4.94
CA TYR A 357 4.80 -4.31 5.43
C TYR A 357 3.31 -4.51 5.72
N ARG A 358 2.57 -5.16 4.81
CA ARG A 358 1.15 -5.46 4.99
C ARG A 358 0.91 -6.46 6.10
N LEU A 359 1.74 -7.49 6.22
CA LEU A 359 1.68 -8.52 7.26
C LEU A 359 1.88 -7.92 8.66
N LEU A 360 2.78 -6.94 8.79
CA LEU A 360 3.06 -6.23 10.04
C LEU A 360 2.08 -5.09 10.33
N HIS A 361 0.95 -5.06 9.63
CA HIS A 361 -0.10 -4.05 9.74
C HIS A 361 0.39 -2.63 9.37
N ASN A 362 1.02 -2.52 8.21
CA ASN A 362 1.55 -1.27 7.66
C ASN A 362 2.62 -0.66 8.57
N ARG A 363 3.48 -1.50 9.16
CA ARG A 363 4.63 -1.07 9.96
C ARG A 363 5.91 -1.62 9.37
N LEU A 364 6.95 -0.77 9.37
CA LEU A 364 8.28 -1.14 8.89
C LEU A 364 9.10 -1.91 9.93
N PHE A 365 8.87 -1.63 11.21
CA PHE A 365 9.55 -2.24 12.36
C PHE A 365 8.63 -2.29 13.58
N LEU A 366 8.97 -3.12 14.57
CA LEU A 366 8.21 -3.32 15.82
C LEU A 366 8.94 -2.84 17.07
N ALA A 367 10.24 -2.52 16.99
CA ALA A 367 11.02 -1.99 18.08
C ALA A 367 10.38 -0.72 18.66
N PRO A 368 10.19 -0.61 19.99
CA PRO A 368 9.52 0.52 20.62
C PRO A 368 10.48 1.72 20.77
N ILE A 369 10.93 2.28 19.65
CA ILE A 369 11.90 3.38 19.58
C ILE A 369 11.34 4.56 18.77
N ASP A 370 11.50 5.78 19.32
CA ASP A 370 11.32 7.02 18.55
C ASP A 370 12.58 7.29 17.73
N LEU A 371 12.42 7.39 16.41
CA LEU A 371 13.52 7.54 15.46
C LEU A 371 13.99 8.98 15.27
N ALA A 372 13.34 9.98 15.89
CA ALA A 372 13.78 11.37 15.80
C ALA A 372 15.22 11.54 16.34
N GLY A 373 16.12 12.06 15.49
CA GLY A 373 17.53 12.23 15.79
C GLY A 373 18.30 10.92 16.00
N LYS A 374 17.77 9.78 15.52
CA LYS A 374 18.39 8.46 15.64
C LYS A 374 19.15 8.04 14.40
N ARG A 375 20.12 7.15 14.59
CA ARG A 375 20.85 6.49 13.52
C ARG A 375 20.39 5.05 13.35
N ILE A 376 20.04 4.69 12.12
CA ILE A 376 19.50 3.37 11.77
C ILE A 376 20.43 2.71 10.76
N LEU A 377 20.67 1.41 10.93
CA LEU A 377 21.32 0.54 9.93
C LEU A 377 20.30 -0.47 9.41
N ASP A 378 20.18 -0.59 8.09
CA ASP A 378 19.45 -1.65 7.40
C ASP A 378 20.45 -2.61 6.74
N ILE A 379 20.55 -3.81 7.31
CA ILE A 379 21.49 -4.87 6.89
C ILE A 379 20.92 -5.62 5.70
N GLY A 380 21.69 -5.69 4.61
CA GLY A 380 21.26 -6.39 3.40
C GLY A 380 20.05 -5.70 2.77
N THR A 381 20.20 -4.41 2.50
CA THR A 381 19.10 -3.51 2.13
C THR A 381 18.43 -3.88 0.79
N GLY A 382 19.05 -4.73 -0.03
CA GLY A 382 18.52 -5.17 -1.31
C GLY A 382 18.32 -3.99 -2.25
N THR A 383 17.08 -3.76 -2.72
CA THR A 383 16.74 -2.60 -3.55
C THR A 383 16.84 -1.26 -2.80
N GLY A 384 16.92 -1.30 -1.47
CA GLY A 384 16.89 -0.11 -0.62
C GLY A 384 15.47 0.33 -0.23
N VAL A 385 14.43 -0.36 -0.71
CA VAL A 385 13.03 0.05 -0.55
C VAL A 385 12.60 0.21 0.91
N TRP A 386 13.11 -0.62 1.83
CA TRP A 386 12.80 -0.49 3.25
C TRP A 386 13.43 0.78 3.85
N ALA A 387 14.72 1.02 3.58
CA ALA A 387 15.43 2.20 4.06
C ALA A 387 14.84 3.51 3.50
N ILE A 388 14.43 3.51 2.23
CA ILE A 388 13.76 4.64 1.57
C ILE A 388 12.41 4.90 2.23
N HIS A 389 11.55 3.88 2.34
CA HIS A 389 10.24 4.00 2.97
C HIS A 389 10.37 4.50 4.43
N LEU A 390 11.37 4.04 5.17
CA LEU A 390 11.66 4.56 6.51
C LEU A 390 12.10 6.02 6.50
N GLY A 391 12.93 6.42 5.53
CA GLY A 391 13.39 7.80 5.38
C GLY A 391 12.27 8.79 5.10
N ASP A 392 11.29 8.38 4.30
CA ASP A 392 10.10 9.17 3.99
C ASP A 392 9.14 9.27 5.18
N GLU A 393 8.91 8.18 5.91
CA GLU A 393 8.05 8.19 7.11
C GLU A 393 8.70 8.94 8.30
N TYR A 394 10.03 8.89 8.41
CA TYR A 394 10.79 9.45 9.54
C TYR A 394 11.87 10.45 9.07
N PRO A 395 11.49 11.60 8.49
CA PRO A 395 12.44 12.58 7.98
C PRO A 395 13.30 13.23 9.07
N ALA A 396 12.88 13.11 10.34
CA ALA A 396 13.62 13.59 11.51
C ALA A 396 14.73 12.63 11.99
N ALA A 397 14.85 11.42 11.43
CA ALA A 397 15.97 10.54 11.73
C ALA A 397 17.30 11.19 11.32
N GLU A 398 18.34 11.03 12.14
CA GLU A 398 19.66 11.62 11.88
C GLU A 398 20.26 11.03 10.61
N ALA A 399 20.21 9.70 10.48
CA ALA A 399 20.72 8.96 9.34
C ALA A 399 20.10 7.57 9.27
N ILE A 400 19.77 7.13 8.06
CA ILE A 400 19.39 5.76 7.73
C ILE A 400 20.43 5.25 6.75
N VAL A 401 21.17 4.23 7.17
CA VAL A 401 22.25 3.63 6.39
C VAL A 401 21.78 2.28 5.91
N GLY A 402 21.71 2.05 4.61
CA GLY A 402 21.52 0.72 4.04
C GLY A 402 22.84 0.18 3.52
N ASN A 403 23.17 -1.08 3.80
CA ASN A 403 24.30 -1.75 3.19
C ASN A 403 23.88 -2.97 2.39
N ASP A 404 24.56 -3.21 1.27
CA ASP A 404 24.35 -4.40 0.45
C ASP A 404 25.60 -4.71 -0.36
N ILE A 405 25.82 -5.97 -0.71
CA ILE A 405 26.91 -6.34 -1.61
C ILE A 405 26.63 -5.91 -3.06
N SER A 406 25.36 -5.82 -3.45
CA SER A 406 24.92 -5.47 -4.79
C SER A 406 24.70 -3.97 -4.95
N PRO A 407 25.33 -3.31 -5.93
CA PRO A 407 25.13 -1.89 -6.21
C PRO A 407 23.86 -1.65 -7.07
N ILE A 408 22.69 -1.94 -6.52
CA ILE A 408 21.39 -1.91 -7.24
C ILE A 408 20.44 -0.82 -6.73
N GLN A 409 20.83 -0.07 -5.69
CA GLN A 409 19.96 0.90 -5.04
C GLN A 409 19.80 2.18 -5.89
N PRO A 410 18.64 2.86 -5.83
CA PRO A 410 18.39 4.07 -6.60
C PRO A 410 19.27 5.24 -6.12
N ARG A 411 19.49 6.21 -7.02
CA ARG A 411 20.25 7.43 -6.70
C ARG A 411 19.41 8.54 -6.09
N TRP A 412 18.10 8.55 -6.37
CA TRP A 412 17.16 9.52 -5.83
C TRP A 412 16.51 8.92 -4.59
N VAL A 413 16.92 9.43 -3.42
CA VAL A 413 16.55 8.89 -2.11
C VAL A 413 16.29 10.04 -1.14
N PRO A 414 15.59 9.80 -0.03
CA PRO A 414 15.38 10.81 1.02
C PRO A 414 16.72 11.38 1.53
N PRO A 415 16.79 12.67 1.92
CA PRO A 415 18.06 13.30 2.31
C PRO A 415 18.79 12.65 3.49
N ASN A 416 18.05 11.92 4.34
CA ASN A 416 18.55 11.18 5.49
C ASN A 416 18.97 9.73 5.17
N VAL A 417 18.79 9.25 3.94
CA VAL A 417 19.12 7.87 3.52
C VAL A 417 20.44 7.83 2.76
N LYS A 418 21.31 6.86 3.10
CA LYS A 418 22.59 6.60 2.42
C LYS A 418 22.81 5.11 2.20
N PHE A 419 23.34 4.76 1.03
CA PHE A 419 23.68 3.39 0.69
C PHE A 419 25.18 3.18 0.55
N TYR A 420 25.67 2.06 1.10
CA TYR A 420 27.05 1.61 0.98
C TYR A 420 27.12 0.22 0.41
N ILE A 421 28.05 0.02 -0.51
CA ILE A 421 28.37 -1.31 -1.04
C ILE A 421 29.34 -1.95 -0.05
N ASP A 422 28.84 -2.88 0.76
CA ASP A 422 29.64 -3.52 1.80
C ASP A 422 29.18 -4.95 2.10
N ASP A 423 30.11 -5.78 2.53
CA ASP A 423 29.88 -7.15 2.94
C ASP A 423 29.74 -7.20 4.46
N VAL A 424 28.51 -7.42 4.93
CA VAL A 424 28.15 -7.36 6.35
C VAL A 424 28.82 -8.44 7.19
N GLU A 425 29.35 -9.50 6.56
CA GLU A 425 30.16 -10.52 7.20
C GLU A 425 31.63 -10.09 7.37
N ARG A 426 32.04 -8.90 6.91
CA ARG A 426 33.37 -8.35 7.25
C ARG A 426 33.31 -7.58 8.56
N ASP A 427 34.48 -7.23 9.07
CA ASP A 427 34.57 -6.37 10.24
C ASP A 427 34.11 -4.95 9.85
N TRP A 428 33.17 -4.38 10.60
CA TRP A 428 32.58 -3.09 10.26
C TRP A 428 33.57 -1.95 10.52
N VAL A 429 33.87 -1.16 9.48
CA VAL A 429 34.98 -0.19 9.46
C VAL A 429 34.62 1.15 10.12
N GLU A 430 33.34 1.40 10.44
CA GLU A 430 32.87 2.65 11.04
C GLU A 430 33.26 2.78 12.54
N GLU A 431 34.52 3.11 12.81
CA GLU A 431 34.98 3.42 14.15
C GLU A 431 34.30 4.69 14.70
N GLY A 432 33.43 4.51 15.70
CA GLY A 432 32.95 5.59 16.58
C GLY A 432 31.51 6.06 16.38
N GLN A 433 30.79 5.60 15.35
CA GLN A 433 29.36 5.96 15.14
C GLN A 433 28.45 4.73 15.31
N LYS A 434 27.93 4.56 16.53
CA LYS A 434 27.00 3.49 16.85
C LYS A 434 25.56 3.79 16.42
N TYR A 435 24.79 2.74 16.20
CA TYR A 435 23.39 2.79 15.79
C TYR A 435 22.45 2.74 16.99
N ASP A 436 21.27 3.35 16.84
CA ASP A 436 20.16 3.26 17.79
C ASP A 436 19.21 2.10 17.43
N LEU A 437 19.07 1.81 16.13
CA LEU A 437 18.35 0.67 15.59
C LEU A 437 19.21 -0.01 14.51
N ILE A 438 19.33 -1.33 14.58
CA ILE A 438 19.85 -2.15 13.49
C ILE A 438 18.71 -3.08 13.06
N HIS A 439 18.33 -3.02 11.79
CA HIS A 439 17.30 -3.83 11.16
C HIS A 439 17.97 -4.82 10.20
N CYS A 440 17.46 -6.05 10.13
CA CYS A 440 17.88 -7.06 9.17
C CYS A 440 16.65 -7.90 8.78
N ARG A 441 16.39 -8.03 7.48
CA ARG A 441 15.21 -8.75 7.01
C ARG A 441 15.50 -9.57 5.75
N TYR A 442 14.95 -10.79 5.71
CA TYR A 442 14.93 -11.63 4.52
C TYR A 442 16.33 -11.93 3.95
N MET A 443 17.22 -12.41 4.82
CA MET A 443 18.63 -12.72 4.54
C MET A 443 18.95 -14.22 4.67
N ALA A 444 17.92 -15.07 4.80
CA ALA A 444 18.05 -16.52 4.73
C ALA A 444 18.78 -16.96 3.45
N GLY A 445 19.74 -17.87 3.60
CA GLY A 445 20.61 -18.33 2.51
C GLY A 445 21.78 -17.39 2.17
N SER A 446 21.80 -16.16 2.70
CA SER A 446 22.82 -15.16 2.36
C SER A 446 23.98 -15.12 3.35
N ILE A 447 23.72 -15.39 4.62
CA ILE A 447 24.69 -15.26 5.73
C ILE A 447 25.26 -16.62 6.13
N LYS A 448 26.58 -16.72 6.30
CA LYS A 448 27.26 -17.94 6.77
C LYS A 448 27.35 -18.02 8.29
N ASP A 449 27.73 -16.93 8.96
CA ASP A 449 27.91 -16.90 10.41
C ASP A 449 26.96 -15.89 11.07
N TRP A 450 25.68 -16.28 11.16
CA TRP A 450 24.64 -15.54 11.86
C TRP A 450 25.00 -15.17 13.31
N PRO A 451 25.53 -16.09 14.15
CA PRO A 451 25.99 -15.74 15.49
C PRO A 451 27.04 -14.63 15.51
N ARG A 452 28.01 -14.66 14.58
CA ARG A 452 28.99 -13.57 14.48
C ARG A 452 28.33 -12.27 14.05
N LEU A 453 27.48 -12.28 13.02
CA LEU A 453 26.76 -11.08 12.57
C LEU A 453 25.96 -10.44 13.72
N ILE A 454 25.20 -11.23 14.49
CA ILE A 454 24.43 -10.76 15.63
C ILE A 454 25.34 -10.17 16.72
N ARG A 455 26.52 -10.77 16.99
CA ARG A 455 27.53 -10.17 17.88
C ARG A 455 28.07 -8.84 17.35
N GLN A 456 28.25 -8.69 16.03
CA GLN A 456 28.63 -7.41 15.43
C GLN A 456 27.54 -6.36 15.61
N CYS A 457 26.26 -6.73 15.40
CA CYS A 457 25.12 -5.86 15.68
C CYS A 457 25.12 -5.40 17.15
N PHE A 458 25.31 -6.34 18.10
CA PHE A 458 25.42 -6.01 19.51
C PHE A 458 26.56 -5.02 19.79
N GLY A 459 27.75 -5.23 19.21
CA GLY A 459 28.90 -4.33 19.38
C GLY A 459 28.65 -2.91 18.88
N ASN A 460 27.93 -2.78 17.76
CA ASN A 460 27.67 -1.53 17.05
C ASN A 460 26.39 -0.80 17.47
N LEU A 461 25.56 -1.39 18.34
CA LEU A 461 24.46 -0.69 18.99
C LEU A 461 24.93 0.19 20.15
N LYS A 462 24.31 1.36 20.30
CA LYS A 462 24.36 2.16 21.53
C LYS A 462 23.72 1.39 22.69
N PRO A 463 24.13 1.64 23.94
CA PRO A 463 23.37 1.13 25.10
C PRO A 463 21.91 1.57 25.00
N GLY A 464 20.97 0.65 25.26
CA GLY A 464 19.53 0.86 25.07
C GLY A 464 19.03 0.78 23.62
N GLY A 465 19.91 0.62 22.63
CA GLY A 465 19.53 0.45 21.21
C GLY A 465 18.93 -0.92 20.90
N TYR A 466 18.29 -1.04 19.75
CA TYR A 466 17.53 -2.24 19.35
C TYR A 466 18.15 -2.93 18.13
N LEU A 467 18.19 -4.26 18.18
CA LEU A 467 18.32 -5.12 17.00
C LEU A 467 16.93 -5.67 16.67
N GLU A 468 16.50 -5.49 15.43
CA GLU A 468 15.28 -6.12 14.91
C GLU A 468 15.61 -7.06 13.75
N LEU A 469 15.29 -8.35 13.93
CA LEU A 469 15.44 -9.38 12.90
C LEU A 469 14.05 -9.80 12.42
N GLN A 470 13.82 -9.76 11.12
CA GLN A 470 12.55 -10.18 10.51
C GLN A 470 12.80 -11.27 9.47
N GLU A 471 12.31 -12.49 9.67
CA GLU A 471 12.71 -13.62 8.82
C GLU A 471 11.67 -14.74 8.76
N SER A 472 11.60 -15.46 7.64
CA SER A 472 10.69 -16.59 7.50
C SER A 472 11.26 -17.89 8.09
N ILE A 473 10.39 -18.65 8.75
CA ILE A 473 10.58 -20.08 8.98
C ILE A 473 10.13 -20.77 7.69
N ASN A 474 11.09 -21.30 6.94
CA ASN A 474 10.88 -21.83 5.59
C ASN A 474 10.41 -23.29 5.58
N THR A 475 9.96 -23.83 6.72
CA THR A 475 9.22 -25.09 6.81
C THR A 475 7.73 -24.80 6.67
N LEU A 476 7.13 -25.23 5.56
CA LEU A 476 5.69 -25.07 5.35
C LEU A 476 4.88 -25.98 6.25
N TYR A 477 3.69 -25.52 6.62
CA TYR A 477 2.66 -26.33 7.26
C TYR A 477 1.27 -25.95 6.76
N SER A 478 0.26 -26.73 7.12
CA SER A 478 -1.16 -26.38 6.96
C SER A 478 -1.89 -26.68 8.26
N GLU A 479 -2.90 -25.88 8.61
CA GLU A 479 -3.69 -26.11 9.84
C GLU A 479 -4.81 -27.15 9.67
N ASP A 480 -5.11 -27.53 8.43
CA ASP A 480 -6.23 -28.40 8.05
C ASP A 480 -5.78 -29.67 7.30
N ASP A 481 -4.50 -30.04 7.42
CA ASP A 481 -3.87 -31.18 6.75
C ASP A 481 -3.95 -31.15 5.21
N SER A 482 -4.21 -29.98 4.60
CA SER A 482 -4.29 -29.81 3.14
C SER A 482 -2.94 -29.78 2.43
N LEU A 483 -1.82 -29.68 3.15
CA LEU A 483 -0.46 -29.71 2.60
C LEU A 483 0.13 -31.14 2.67
N PRO A 484 0.28 -31.85 1.54
CA PRO A 484 0.93 -33.15 1.54
C PRO A 484 2.43 -32.99 1.82
N PRO A 485 3.03 -33.83 2.69
CA PRO A 485 4.44 -33.71 3.06
C PRO A 485 5.40 -34.01 1.90
N ASP A 486 4.94 -34.63 0.82
CA ASP A 486 5.73 -34.97 -0.36
C ASP A 486 5.35 -34.16 -1.62
N CYS A 487 4.61 -33.06 -1.47
CA CYS A 487 4.30 -32.17 -2.60
C CYS A 487 5.57 -31.51 -3.17
N ASN A 488 5.50 -31.02 -4.40
CA ASN A 488 6.66 -30.44 -5.09
C ASN A 488 7.13 -29.15 -4.44
N THR A 489 6.21 -28.37 -3.86
CA THR A 489 6.53 -27.14 -3.13
C THR A 489 7.38 -27.44 -1.89
N VAL A 490 7.04 -28.47 -1.11
CA VAL A 490 7.85 -28.93 0.04
C VAL A 490 9.20 -29.48 -0.44
N LYS A 491 9.21 -30.33 -1.46
CA LYS A 491 10.46 -30.86 -2.07
C LYS A 491 11.42 -29.76 -2.52
N MET A 492 10.90 -28.69 -3.10
CA MET A 492 11.70 -27.54 -3.51
C MET A 492 12.33 -26.84 -2.30
N MET A 493 11.54 -26.55 -1.26
CA MET A 493 12.08 -25.91 -0.05
C MET A 493 13.12 -26.78 0.65
N ASP A 494 12.89 -28.10 0.74
CA ASP A 494 13.86 -29.03 1.32
C ASP A 494 15.16 -29.10 0.51
N ALA A 495 15.07 -29.08 -0.82
CA ALA A 495 16.24 -29.02 -1.69
C ALA A 495 17.02 -27.71 -1.49
N LEU A 496 16.34 -26.57 -1.39
CA LEU A 496 17.00 -25.28 -1.12
C LEU A 496 17.72 -25.28 0.23
N LYS A 497 17.09 -25.82 1.28
CA LYS A 497 17.68 -25.97 2.61
C LYS A 497 18.95 -26.83 2.57
N GLU A 498 18.87 -28.01 1.97
CA GLU A 498 20.01 -28.91 1.80
C GLU A 498 21.14 -28.26 0.97
N GLY A 499 20.80 -27.55 -0.09
CA GLY A 499 21.76 -26.84 -0.94
C GLY A 499 22.54 -25.77 -0.18
N CYS A 500 21.85 -24.89 0.55
CA CYS A 500 22.51 -23.86 1.36
C CYS A 500 23.37 -24.47 2.48
N LEU A 501 22.90 -25.55 3.12
CA LEU A 501 23.67 -26.23 4.18
C LEU A 501 25.02 -26.77 3.65
N ARG A 502 25.08 -27.28 2.42
CA ARG A 502 26.33 -27.78 1.82
C ARG A 502 27.39 -26.70 1.60
N ILE A 503 26.99 -25.44 1.52
CA ILE A 503 27.90 -24.29 1.37
C ILE A 503 28.05 -23.48 2.66
N GLY A 504 27.57 -24.02 3.79
CA GLY A 504 27.70 -23.42 5.11
C GLY A 504 26.77 -22.24 5.38
N GLN A 505 25.67 -22.14 4.64
CA GLN A 505 24.60 -21.16 4.86
C GLN A 505 23.33 -21.87 5.32
N THR A 506 22.37 -21.13 5.89
CA THR A 506 21.08 -21.68 6.30
C THR A 506 19.93 -20.94 5.65
N MET A 507 18.98 -21.71 5.10
CA MET A 507 17.67 -21.19 4.68
C MET A 507 16.69 -21.06 5.84
N ASP A 508 17.00 -21.56 7.04
CA ASP A 508 16.12 -21.47 8.22
C ASP A 508 16.86 -20.86 9.42
N PRO A 509 17.28 -19.58 9.37
CA PRO A 509 17.89 -18.94 10.53
C PRO A 509 16.87 -18.59 11.62
N ALA A 510 15.62 -18.28 11.26
CA ALA A 510 14.58 -17.79 12.17
C ALA A 510 14.41 -18.65 13.45
N PRO A 511 14.31 -20.00 13.39
CA PRO A 511 14.16 -20.84 14.58
C PRO A 511 15.31 -20.72 15.60
N HIS A 512 16.47 -20.20 15.20
CA HIS A 512 17.66 -20.08 16.04
C HIS A 512 17.94 -18.65 16.52
N MET A 513 17.28 -17.65 15.93
CA MET A 513 17.58 -16.23 16.16
C MET A 513 17.46 -15.83 17.62
N HIS A 514 16.43 -16.32 18.34
CA HIS A 514 16.24 -16.05 19.76
C HIS A 514 17.48 -16.42 20.59
N GLY A 515 17.95 -17.67 20.45
CA GLY A 515 19.14 -18.11 21.18
C GLY A 515 20.38 -17.32 20.80
N TRP A 516 20.55 -16.99 19.52
CA TRP A 516 21.71 -16.21 19.07
C TRP A 516 21.72 -14.77 19.60
N VAL A 517 20.56 -14.13 19.77
CA VAL A 517 20.52 -12.78 20.38
C VAL A 517 20.79 -12.85 21.89
N GLU A 518 20.27 -13.86 22.60
CA GLU A 518 20.60 -14.06 24.02
C GLU A 518 22.10 -14.33 24.22
N ASP A 519 22.69 -15.21 23.40
CA ASP A 519 24.12 -15.54 23.43
C ASP A 519 25.02 -14.32 23.13
N ALA A 520 24.53 -13.38 22.33
CA ALA A 520 25.24 -12.13 22.04
C ALA A 520 25.19 -11.11 23.18
N GLY A 521 24.34 -11.32 24.19
CA GLY A 521 24.23 -10.49 25.39
C GLY A 521 23.03 -9.53 25.41
N PHE A 522 22.06 -9.68 24.51
CA PHE A 522 20.79 -8.97 24.60
C PHE A 522 19.98 -9.50 25.79
N THR A 523 19.39 -8.62 26.61
CA THR A 523 18.70 -9.01 27.86
C THR A 523 17.19 -8.89 27.81
N ILE A 524 16.67 -8.09 26.88
CA ILE A 524 15.23 -7.93 26.64
C ILE A 524 15.00 -8.37 25.21
N VAL A 525 14.35 -9.52 25.03
CA VAL A 525 14.07 -10.13 23.74
C VAL A 525 12.57 -10.37 23.65
N ASP A 526 11.93 -9.78 22.64
CA ASP A 526 10.53 -10.01 22.29
C ASP A 526 10.48 -10.77 20.96
N GLU A 527 9.76 -11.89 20.94
CA GLU A 527 9.60 -12.76 19.78
C GLU A 527 8.13 -12.77 19.37
N ARG A 528 7.86 -12.49 18.10
CA ARG A 528 6.51 -12.52 17.53
C ARG A 528 6.49 -13.34 16.24
N LYS A 529 5.47 -14.17 16.08
CA LYS A 529 5.25 -14.98 14.87
C LYS A 529 4.01 -14.48 14.15
N PHE A 530 4.11 -14.39 12.83
CA PHE A 530 3.06 -13.97 11.94
C PHE A 530 2.83 -15.03 10.87
N LYS A 531 1.61 -15.56 10.79
CA LYS A 531 1.23 -16.48 9.72
C LYS A 531 1.21 -15.79 8.36
N LEU A 532 2.03 -16.28 7.45
CA LEU A 532 2.11 -15.84 6.06
C LEU A 532 1.55 -16.93 5.14
N PRO A 533 0.33 -16.75 4.59
CA PRO A 533 -0.25 -17.68 3.64
C PRO A 533 0.54 -17.76 2.34
N LEU A 534 0.51 -18.94 1.71
CA LEU A 534 0.89 -19.14 0.33
C LEU A 534 -0.39 -19.42 -0.48
N GLY A 535 -0.95 -18.38 -1.11
CA GLY A 535 -2.20 -18.46 -1.86
C GLY A 535 -3.30 -17.52 -1.38
N SER A 536 -4.38 -17.45 -2.16
CA SER A 536 -5.51 -16.53 -1.96
C SER A 536 -6.67 -17.15 -1.16
N TRP A 537 -6.42 -18.29 -0.51
CA TRP A 537 -7.38 -19.06 0.28
C TRP A 537 -7.83 -18.43 1.63
N PRO A 538 -7.08 -17.53 2.29
CA PRO A 538 -7.56 -16.92 3.54
C PRO A 538 -8.83 -16.10 3.32
N LYS A 539 -9.77 -16.14 4.24
CA LYS A 539 -10.97 -15.28 4.24
C LYS A 539 -10.66 -13.84 4.68
N ASN A 540 -9.73 -13.68 5.63
CA ASN A 540 -9.25 -12.37 6.06
C ASN A 540 -8.64 -11.62 4.87
N LYS A 541 -9.14 -10.42 4.56
CA LYS A 541 -8.76 -9.66 3.35
C LYS A 541 -7.26 -9.33 3.30
N ARG A 542 -6.65 -8.99 4.43
CA ARG A 542 -5.22 -8.63 4.51
C ARG A 542 -4.34 -9.87 4.32
N LEU A 543 -4.69 -10.98 4.97
CA LEU A 543 -3.97 -12.24 4.78
C LEU A 543 -4.18 -12.82 3.37
N LYS A 544 -5.36 -12.64 2.78
CA LYS A 544 -5.63 -12.97 1.38
C LYS A 544 -4.76 -12.16 0.43
N GLU A 545 -4.63 -10.85 0.66
CA GLU A 545 -3.73 -9.98 -0.10
C GLU A 545 -2.27 -10.47 0.03
N CYS A 546 -1.77 -10.62 1.26
CA CYS A 546 -0.41 -11.11 1.53
C CYS A 546 -0.16 -12.45 0.85
N GLY A 547 -1.10 -13.39 0.97
CA GLY A 547 -1.01 -14.71 0.37
C GLY A 547 -1.12 -14.72 -1.14
N SER A 548 -1.88 -13.80 -1.73
CA SER A 548 -1.96 -13.63 -3.18
C SER A 548 -0.64 -13.14 -3.76
N PHE A 549 -0.02 -12.14 -3.12
CA PHE A 549 1.32 -11.68 -3.51
C PHE A 549 2.38 -12.75 -3.24
N ASN A 550 2.28 -13.49 -2.12
CA ASN A 550 3.23 -14.58 -1.84
C ASN A 550 3.09 -15.74 -2.84
N ARG A 551 1.90 -15.99 -3.39
CA ARG A 551 1.72 -16.89 -4.54
C ARG A 551 2.50 -16.41 -5.76
N VAL A 552 2.38 -15.13 -6.11
CA VAL A 552 3.14 -14.54 -7.24
C VAL A 552 4.64 -14.68 -6.99
N ASN A 553 5.10 -14.37 -5.78
CA ASN A 553 6.50 -14.56 -5.35
C ASN A 553 7.01 -15.98 -5.63
N PHE A 554 6.22 -17.02 -5.33
CA PHE A 554 6.61 -18.41 -5.63
C PHE A 554 6.49 -18.75 -7.12
N VAL A 555 5.44 -18.30 -7.81
CA VAL A 555 5.20 -18.65 -9.22
C VAL A 555 6.24 -18.01 -10.14
N GLU A 556 6.57 -16.75 -9.91
CA GLU A 556 7.53 -15.99 -10.72
C GLU A 556 8.96 -16.19 -10.20
N GLY A 557 9.14 -16.28 -8.87
CA GLY A 557 10.45 -16.40 -8.23
C GLY A 557 11.05 -17.80 -8.21
N VAL A 558 10.28 -18.87 -8.47
CA VAL A 558 10.79 -20.25 -8.36
C VAL A 558 12.05 -20.51 -9.20
N ASP A 559 12.14 -19.92 -10.39
CA ASP A 559 13.35 -20.06 -11.19
C ASP A 559 14.54 -19.32 -10.56
N ALA A 560 14.32 -18.14 -9.96
CA ALA A 560 15.37 -17.39 -9.26
C ALA A 560 15.94 -18.17 -8.07
N PHE A 561 15.08 -18.83 -7.28
CA PHE A 561 15.51 -19.60 -6.11
C PHE A 561 16.34 -20.82 -6.50
N THR A 562 15.92 -21.51 -7.57
CA THR A 562 16.43 -22.85 -7.89
C THR A 562 17.56 -22.86 -8.90
N ALA A 563 17.67 -21.83 -9.74
CA ALA A 563 18.54 -21.83 -10.92
C ALA A 563 20.02 -22.10 -10.61
N SER A 564 20.55 -21.59 -9.50
CA SER A 564 21.93 -21.86 -9.10
C SER A 564 22.05 -23.00 -8.09
N ILE A 565 21.28 -22.98 -7.00
CA ILE A 565 21.47 -23.92 -5.88
C ILE A 565 21.28 -25.38 -6.31
N LEU A 566 20.21 -25.70 -7.04
CA LEU A 566 19.89 -27.10 -7.38
C LEU A 566 20.90 -27.68 -8.40
N PRO A 567 21.23 -27.00 -9.52
CA PRO A 567 22.23 -27.51 -10.46
C PRO A 567 23.65 -27.45 -9.92
N ASP A 568 24.08 -26.31 -9.38
CA ASP A 568 25.50 -26.06 -9.10
C ASP A 568 25.96 -26.73 -7.79
N ILE A 569 25.07 -26.86 -6.79
CA ILE A 569 25.42 -27.40 -5.46
C ILE A 569 24.89 -28.82 -5.26
N LEU A 570 23.65 -29.10 -5.68
CA LEU A 570 23.06 -30.44 -5.54
C LEU A 570 23.29 -31.35 -6.75
N GLY A 571 23.74 -30.81 -7.88
CA GLY A 571 24.02 -31.57 -9.10
C GLY A 571 22.77 -32.03 -9.85
N TRP A 572 21.62 -31.39 -9.63
CA TRP A 572 20.39 -31.71 -10.36
C TRP A 572 20.54 -31.34 -11.84
N ARG A 573 19.94 -32.14 -12.73
CA ARG A 573 19.91 -31.78 -14.15
C ARG A 573 18.95 -30.62 -14.36
N LYS A 574 19.26 -29.72 -15.30
CA LYS A 574 18.43 -28.54 -15.61
C LYS A 574 16.99 -28.94 -15.94
N GLU A 575 16.81 -30.05 -16.66
CA GLU A 575 15.49 -30.57 -17.01
C GLU A 575 14.71 -31.03 -15.77
N GLU A 576 15.37 -31.59 -14.76
CA GLU A 576 14.75 -31.99 -13.49
C GLU A 576 14.30 -30.77 -12.69
N VAL A 577 15.11 -29.71 -12.67
CA VAL A 577 14.75 -28.43 -12.04
C VAL A 577 13.57 -27.78 -12.76
N MET A 578 13.56 -27.74 -14.09
CA MET A 578 12.42 -27.20 -14.85
C MET A 578 11.11 -27.96 -14.59
N VAL A 579 11.19 -29.29 -14.48
CA VAL A 579 10.02 -30.14 -14.15
C VAL A 579 9.52 -29.84 -12.73
N LEU A 580 10.43 -29.73 -11.76
CA LEU A 580 10.09 -29.33 -10.39
C LEU A 580 9.41 -27.96 -10.37
N ASN A 581 10.03 -26.95 -10.98
CA ASN A 581 9.52 -25.57 -10.99
C ASN A 581 8.13 -25.48 -11.64
N ALA A 582 7.91 -26.19 -12.75
CA ALA A 582 6.60 -26.27 -13.38
C ALA A 582 5.56 -26.96 -12.48
N ALA A 583 5.96 -27.95 -11.69
CA ALA A 583 5.08 -28.61 -10.74
C ALA A 583 4.72 -27.71 -9.55
N VAL A 584 5.70 -27.00 -8.98
CA VAL A 584 5.47 -25.99 -7.93
C VAL A 584 4.50 -24.92 -8.41
N ARG A 585 4.70 -24.36 -9.60
CA ARG A 585 3.77 -23.37 -10.18
C ARG A 585 2.34 -23.89 -10.23
N ARG A 586 2.13 -25.11 -10.72
CA ARG A 586 0.80 -25.72 -10.78
C ARG A 586 0.19 -25.90 -9.40
N GLU A 587 0.96 -26.40 -8.44
CA GLU A 587 0.52 -26.63 -7.07
C GLU A 587 0.09 -25.34 -6.36
N VAL A 588 0.92 -24.30 -6.41
CA VAL A 588 0.63 -23.02 -5.78
C VAL A 588 -0.55 -22.31 -6.48
N MET A 589 -0.65 -22.42 -7.81
CA MET A 589 -1.77 -21.83 -8.57
C MET A 589 -3.10 -22.56 -8.35
N ALA A 590 -3.09 -23.85 -8.03
CA ALA A 590 -4.30 -24.62 -7.77
C ALA A 590 -5.06 -24.11 -6.54
N ASN A 591 -4.36 -23.45 -5.60
CA ASN A 591 -4.93 -22.91 -4.36
C ASN A 591 -5.71 -23.96 -3.54
N THR A 592 -5.35 -25.24 -3.68
CA THR A 592 -5.96 -26.38 -2.96
C THR A 592 -5.21 -26.75 -1.69
N MET A 593 -3.97 -26.28 -1.55
CA MET A 593 -3.15 -26.44 -0.35
C MET A 593 -3.21 -25.13 0.44
N HIS A 594 -3.69 -25.18 1.68
CA HIS A 594 -3.72 -24.02 2.58
C HIS A 594 -2.38 -23.89 3.31
N ALA A 595 -1.31 -23.79 2.51
CA ALA A 595 0.06 -23.77 2.99
C ALA A 595 0.38 -22.43 3.66
N LEU A 596 1.15 -22.50 4.73
CA LEU A 596 1.58 -21.39 5.57
C LEU A 596 3.09 -21.42 5.81
N PHE A 597 3.66 -20.22 5.90
CA PHE A 597 4.94 -19.95 6.55
C PHE A 597 4.68 -19.20 7.85
N ASP A 598 5.59 -19.35 8.82
CA ASP A 598 5.67 -18.41 9.94
C ASP A 598 6.72 -17.36 9.61
N PHE A 599 6.36 -16.09 9.71
CA PHE A 599 7.28 -14.96 9.66
C PHE A 599 7.59 -14.51 11.09
N LEU A 600 8.85 -14.62 11.48
CA LEU A 600 9.33 -14.31 12.82
C LEU A 600 9.86 -12.88 12.87
N VAL A 601 9.49 -12.13 13.90
CA VAL A 601 10.10 -10.87 14.27
C VAL A 601 10.72 -11.00 15.66
N ILE A 602 12.02 -10.80 15.76
CA ILE A 602 12.76 -10.70 17.03
C ILE A 602 13.13 -9.23 17.24
N VAL A 603 12.68 -8.66 18.35
CA VAL A 603 13.09 -7.34 18.83
C VAL A 603 13.96 -7.53 20.08
N ALA A 604 15.25 -7.23 19.97
CA ALA A 604 16.22 -7.43 21.04
C ALA A 604 16.84 -6.09 21.47
N GLN A 605 16.73 -5.71 22.74
CA GLN A 605 17.30 -4.48 23.27
C GLN A 605 18.65 -4.73 23.94
N LYS A 606 19.64 -3.92 23.57
CA LYS A 606 20.95 -3.90 24.21
C LYS A 606 20.83 -3.26 25.60
N PRO A 607 21.48 -3.83 26.64
CA PRO A 607 21.50 -3.23 27.98
C PRO A 607 22.02 -1.79 28.02
N MET A 608 21.56 -1.03 29.02
CA MET A 608 21.95 0.37 29.30
C MET A 608 23.39 0.54 29.77
#